data_AF-A0A1J4JI69-F1
#
_entry.id   AF-A0A1J4JI69-F1
#
_cell.length_a   1.000
_cell.length_b   1.000
_cell.length_c   1.000
_cell.angle_alpha   90.00
_cell.angle_beta   90.00
_cell.angle_gamma   90.00
#
_symmetry.space_group_name_H-M   'P 1'
#
loop_
_entity.id
_entity.type
_entity.pdbx_description
1 polymer ?
#
loop_
_entity_poly.entity_id
_entity_poly.type
_entity_poly.pdbx_seq_one_letter_code
_entity_poly.pdbx_strand_id
1 'polypeptide(L)'
;MWFGLQNVIPTLLLLQDMYKINSPSESLDQLFPDHKCISISNLSINLVLLFFALQANTLDIKKIGQFLSRHNKRLKTTLCKLYQITFILDAAGILSKGDNIGEIVLNPRFFALRMPMKEEPKIDILSIESLLNRPRNAPVNYIQCRNQDFEMFAKLIGESLIEI
;
A
#
# COMPACT_ATOMS: atom_id res chain seq x y z
N MET A 1 -18.36 19.67 -14.56
CA MET A 1 -17.26 18.71 -14.79
C MET A 1 -16.03 19.25 -14.07
N TRP A 2 -15.44 18.52 -13.11
CA TRP A 2 -14.30 19.02 -12.32
C TRP A 2 -12.99 18.84 -13.09
N PHE A 3 -12.37 19.96 -13.52
CA PHE A 3 -11.13 19.96 -14.30
C PHE A 3 -9.88 19.51 -13.51
N GLY A 4 -10.01 19.20 -12.21
CA GLY A 4 -8.89 18.70 -11.40
C GLY A 4 -8.58 17.21 -11.59
N LEU A 5 -9.55 16.42 -12.05
CA LEU A 5 -9.41 14.96 -12.24
C LEU A 5 -8.29 14.56 -13.20
N GLN A 6 -8.07 15.35 -14.24
CA GLN A 6 -7.03 15.15 -15.25
C GLN A 6 -5.60 15.32 -14.68
N ASN A 7 -5.45 16.03 -13.56
CA ASN A 7 -4.16 16.15 -12.87
C ASN A 7 -3.91 15.04 -11.85
N VAL A 8 -4.93 14.24 -11.49
CA VAL A 8 -4.81 13.19 -10.47
C VAL A 8 -3.73 12.18 -10.88
N ILE A 9 -3.79 11.63 -12.10
CA ILE A 9 -2.82 10.62 -12.56
C ILE A 9 -1.38 11.18 -12.53
N PRO A 10 -1.06 12.34 -13.16
CA PRO A 10 0.25 12.95 -13.06
C PRO A 10 0.74 13.15 -11.61
N THR A 11 -0.14 13.61 -10.72
CA THR A 11 0.20 13.79 -9.30
C THR A 11 0.47 12.47 -8.60
N LEU A 12 -0.31 11.42 -8.86
CA LEU A 12 -0.08 10.09 -8.28
C LEU A 12 1.25 9.49 -8.74
N LEU A 13 1.61 9.67 -10.01
CA LEU A 13 2.92 9.24 -10.52
C LEU A 13 4.07 9.98 -9.84
N LEU A 14 3.95 11.30 -9.69
CA LEU A 14 4.93 12.11 -8.99
C LEU A 14 5.08 11.68 -7.53
N LEU A 15 3.97 11.40 -6.84
CA LEU A 15 4.00 10.90 -5.46
C LEU A 15 4.67 9.52 -5.37
N GLN A 16 4.41 8.60 -6.31
CA GLN A 16 5.07 7.30 -6.34
C GLN A 16 6.60 7.44 -6.45
N ASP A 17 7.07 8.35 -7.29
CA ASP A 17 8.51 8.62 -7.46
C ASP A 17 9.09 9.27 -6.19
N MET A 18 8.42 10.30 -5.64
CA MET A 18 8.87 11.02 -4.44
C MET A 18 9.03 10.09 -3.23
N TYR A 19 8.08 9.18 -3.04
CA TYR A 19 8.07 8.24 -1.92
C TYR A 19 8.76 6.91 -2.25
N LYS A 20 9.35 6.76 -3.45
CA LYS A 20 10.10 5.58 -3.89
C LYS A 20 9.36 4.26 -3.69
N ILE A 21 8.04 4.26 -3.88
CA ILE A 21 7.18 3.11 -3.56
C ILE A 21 7.57 1.87 -4.35
N ASN A 22 8.05 2.05 -5.59
CA ASN A 22 8.44 0.93 -6.45
C ASN A 22 9.89 0.45 -6.20
N SER A 23 10.59 0.97 -5.19
CA SER A 23 11.94 0.53 -4.84
C SER A 23 11.91 -0.85 -4.16
N PRO A 24 12.54 -1.90 -4.71
CA PRO A 24 12.57 -3.23 -4.10
C PRO A 24 13.33 -3.30 -2.77
N SER A 25 14.21 -2.32 -2.51
CA SER A 25 15.08 -2.29 -1.33
C SER A 25 14.40 -1.74 -0.07
N GLU A 26 13.25 -1.07 -0.22
CA GLU A 26 12.56 -0.39 0.88
C GLU A 26 11.44 -1.28 1.45
N SER A 27 11.45 -1.49 2.77
CA SER A 27 10.38 -2.19 3.49
C SER A 27 9.13 -1.31 3.67
N LEU A 28 7.99 -1.91 4.02
CA LEU A 28 6.78 -1.13 4.32
C LEU A 28 6.98 -0.14 5.47
N ASP A 29 7.77 -0.50 6.48
CA ASP A 29 8.05 0.40 7.61
C ASP A 29 8.87 1.63 7.17
N GLN A 30 9.81 1.44 6.25
CA GLN A 30 10.61 2.53 5.70
C GLN A 30 9.80 3.44 4.78
N LEU A 31 8.89 2.86 3.98
CA LEU A 31 8.00 3.61 3.10
C LEU A 31 6.94 4.43 3.86
N PHE A 32 6.49 3.93 5.01
CA PHE A 32 5.45 4.55 5.83
C PHE A 32 5.93 4.83 7.25
N PRO A 33 6.90 5.75 7.43
CA PRO A 33 7.47 6.02 8.74
C PRO A 33 6.43 6.66 9.68
N ASP A 34 6.62 6.49 10.97
CA ASP A 34 5.72 7.09 11.95
C ASP A 34 5.86 8.61 11.99
N HIS A 35 4.77 9.26 11.65
CA HIS A 35 4.63 10.67 11.91
C HIS A 35 3.90 10.85 13.24
N LYS A 36 4.52 11.60 14.17
CA LYS A 36 3.88 12.03 15.43
C LYS A 36 2.57 12.81 15.19
N CYS A 37 2.40 13.40 14.00
CA CYS A 37 1.20 14.11 13.58
C CYS A 37 0.42 13.35 12.49
N ILE A 38 -0.79 12.93 12.84
CA ILE A 38 -1.74 12.25 11.94
C ILE A 38 -2.62 13.33 11.29
N SER A 39 -2.12 14.06 10.29
CA SER A 39 -2.93 15.02 9.54
C SER A 39 -3.81 14.29 8.50
N ILE A 40 -4.97 14.87 8.15
CA ILE A 40 -5.86 14.31 7.12
C ILE A 40 -5.12 14.24 5.77
N SER A 41 -4.33 15.26 5.43
CA SER A 41 -3.53 15.29 4.21
C SER A 41 -2.54 14.12 4.14
N ASN A 42 -1.76 13.91 5.20
CA ASN A 42 -0.75 12.85 5.21
C ASN A 42 -1.40 11.45 5.19
N LEU A 43 -2.49 11.25 5.93
CA LEU A 43 -3.26 10.00 5.86
C LEU A 43 -3.83 9.76 4.47
N SER A 44 -4.27 10.81 3.76
CA SER A 44 -4.83 10.68 2.41
C SER A 44 -3.77 10.22 1.43
N ILE A 45 -2.58 10.82 1.50
CA ILE A 45 -1.43 10.43 0.69
C ILE A 45 -1.07 8.97 1.01
N ASN A 46 -0.85 8.65 2.30
CA ASN A 46 -0.45 7.29 2.70
C ASN A 46 -1.49 6.23 2.33
N LEU A 47 -2.79 6.54 2.44
CA LEU A 47 -3.86 5.64 2.01
C LEU A 47 -3.73 5.28 0.53
N VAL A 48 -3.56 6.28 -0.34
CA VAL A 48 -3.45 6.06 -1.79
C VAL A 48 -2.14 5.37 -2.14
N LEU A 49 -1.03 5.77 -1.52
CA LEU A 49 0.27 5.14 -1.71
C LEU A 49 0.30 3.67 -1.29
N LEU A 50 -0.49 3.28 -0.30
CA LEU A 50 -0.57 1.90 0.17
C LEU A 50 -1.16 0.95 -0.88
N PHE A 51 -2.16 1.38 -1.67
CA PHE A 51 -2.65 0.60 -2.82
C PHE A 51 -1.54 0.31 -3.82
N PHE A 52 -0.68 1.29 -4.10
CA PHE A 52 0.46 1.12 -5.00
C PHE A 52 1.58 0.26 -4.39
N ALA A 53 1.88 0.44 -3.11
CA ALA A 53 2.93 -0.30 -2.41
C ALA A 53 2.63 -1.81 -2.33
N LEU A 54 1.35 -2.16 -2.17
CA LEU A 54 0.85 -3.53 -2.10
C LEU A 54 0.48 -4.11 -3.48
N GLN A 55 0.41 -3.25 -4.51
CA GLN A 55 -0.15 -3.56 -5.83
C GLN A 55 -1.52 -4.24 -5.76
N ALA A 56 -2.33 -3.81 -4.80
CA ALA A 56 -3.69 -4.28 -4.60
C ALA A 56 -4.66 -3.18 -5.04
N ASN A 57 -5.76 -3.56 -5.68
CA ASN A 57 -6.85 -2.65 -6.02
C ASN A 57 -7.90 -2.56 -4.92
N THR A 58 -7.96 -3.55 -4.03
CA THR A 58 -8.88 -3.59 -2.89
C THR A 58 -8.11 -3.71 -1.58
N LEU A 59 -8.57 -2.98 -0.55
CA LEU A 59 -7.99 -3.01 0.78
C LEU A 59 -9.08 -2.88 1.85
N ASP A 60 -8.86 -3.47 3.02
CA ASP A 60 -9.74 -3.31 4.19
C ASP A 60 -9.31 -2.10 5.01
N ILE A 61 -10.23 -1.15 5.20
CA ILE A 61 -10.00 0.09 5.96
C ILE A 61 -9.56 -0.16 7.40
N LYS A 62 -10.00 -1.26 8.03
CA LYS A 62 -9.59 -1.66 9.39
C LYS A 62 -8.12 -2.05 9.41
N LYS A 63 -7.67 -2.87 8.45
CA LYS A 63 -6.27 -3.27 8.31
C LYS A 63 -5.38 -2.06 8.02
N ILE A 64 -5.84 -1.15 7.15
CA ILE A 64 -5.14 0.10 6.87
C ILE A 64 -5.01 0.95 8.14
N GLY A 65 -6.10 1.09 8.90
CA GLY A 65 -6.09 1.82 10.16
C GLY A 65 -5.12 1.22 11.17
N GLN A 66 -5.08 -0.11 11.29
CA GLN A 66 -4.11 -0.82 12.14
C GLN A 66 -2.67 -0.52 11.70
N PHE A 67 -2.36 -0.70 10.42
CA PHE A 67 -1.03 -0.44 9.87
C PHE A 67 -0.57 1.02 10.07
N LEU A 68 -1.42 2.00 9.74
CA LEU A 68 -1.07 3.42 9.85
C LEU A 68 -1.05 3.93 11.30
N SER A 69 -1.53 3.15 12.27
CA SER A 69 -1.49 3.49 13.71
C SER A 69 -0.60 2.56 14.54
N ARG A 70 0.16 1.67 13.87
CA ARG A 70 0.85 0.53 14.49
C ARG A 70 1.80 0.91 15.63
N HIS A 71 2.36 2.11 15.60
CA HIS A 71 3.27 2.59 16.65
C HIS A 71 2.70 3.72 17.52
N ASN A 72 1.45 4.17 17.29
CA ASN A 72 0.92 5.36 17.96
C ASN A 72 -0.34 5.16 18.83
N LYS A 73 -0.80 3.92 19.06
CA LYS A 73 -1.98 3.57 19.89
C LYS A 73 -3.26 4.36 19.56
N ARG A 74 -3.34 5.05 18.43
CA ARG A 74 -4.44 5.97 18.04
C ARG A 74 -5.35 5.40 16.96
N LEU A 75 -5.57 4.08 16.99
CA LEU A 75 -6.35 3.36 15.98
C LEU A 75 -7.74 3.98 15.73
N LYS A 76 -8.52 4.26 16.79
CA LYS A 76 -9.88 4.82 16.65
C LYS A 76 -9.89 6.17 15.91
N THR A 77 -8.96 7.06 16.25
CA THR A 77 -8.83 8.38 15.62
C THR A 77 -8.36 8.28 14.18
N THR A 78 -7.40 7.37 13.90
CA THR A 78 -6.93 7.10 12.54
C THR A 78 -8.06 6.55 11.67
N LEU A 79 -8.83 5.57 12.18
CA LEU A 79 -9.98 5.02 11.45
C LEU A 79 -11.05 6.07 11.15
N CYS A 80 -11.41 6.90 12.12
CA CYS A 80 -12.38 7.97 11.90
C CYS A 80 -11.95 8.92 10.76
N LYS A 81 -10.66 9.31 10.76
CA LYS A 81 -10.09 10.13 9.68
C LYS A 81 -10.07 9.38 8.35
N LEU A 82 -9.73 8.09 8.35
CA LEU A 82 -9.76 7.27 7.13
C LEU A 82 -11.16 7.20 6.54
N TYR A 83 -12.21 7.01 7.35
CA TYR A 83 -13.59 7.04 6.86
C TYR A 83 -13.96 8.39 6.22
N GLN A 84 -13.54 9.50 6.81
CA GLN A 84 -13.73 10.84 6.23
C GLN A 84 -13.01 10.98 4.90
N ILE A 85 -11.76 10.54 4.82
CA ILE A 85 -10.95 10.57 3.59
C ILE A 85 -11.58 9.70 2.51
N THR A 86 -11.99 8.48 2.85
CA THR A 86 -12.62 7.56 1.89
C THR A 86 -13.91 8.14 1.36
N PHE A 87 -14.72 8.80 2.20
CA PHE A 87 -15.94 9.46 1.75
C PHE A 87 -15.67 10.60 0.76
N ILE A 88 -14.63 11.40 1.00
CA ILE A 88 -14.23 12.49 0.10
C ILE A 88 -13.71 11.92 -1.24
N LEU A 89 -12.85 10.89 -1.20
CA LEU A 89 -12.28 10.28 -2.39
C LEU A 89 -13.31 9.46 -3.19
N ASP A 90 -14.32 8.89 -2.53
CA ASP A 90 -15.48 8.22 -3.14
C ASP A 90 -16.34 9.24 -3.89
N ALA A 91 -16.64 10.39 -3.26
CA ALA A 91 -17.34 11.49 -3.93
C ALA A 91 -16.57 12.06 -5.13
N ALA A 92 -15.23 12.00 -5.12
CA ALA A 92 -14.38 12.37 -6.24
C ALA A 92 -14.26 11.28 -7.33
N GLY A 93 -14.80 10.08 -7.10
CA GLY A 93 -14.73 8.93 -8.00
C GLY A 93 -13.37 8.23 -8.06
N ILE A 94 -12.45 8.57 -7.14
CA ILE A 94 -11.10 7.99 -7.05
C ILE A 94 -11.17 6.64 -6.33
N LEU A 95 -11.89 6.59 -5.22
CA LEU A 95 -12.21 5.36 -4.50
C LEU A 95 -13.66 4.96 -4.76
N SER A 96 -13.98 3.73 -4.40
CA SER A 96 -15.33 3.18 -4.36
C SER A 96 -15.44 2.21 -3.20
N LYS A 97 -16.66 1.98 -2.70
CA LYS A 97 -16.92 0.93 -1.70
C LYS A 97 -16.88 -0.44 -2.36
N GLY A 98 -16.21 -1.39 -1.72
CA GLY A 98 -16.21 -2.79 -2.15
C GLY A 98 -17.49 -3.53 -1.74
N ASP A 99 -17.55 -4.81 -2.10
CA ASP A 99 -18.69 -5.68 -1.78
C ASP A 99 -18.72 -6.03 -0.29
N ASN A 100 -17.55 -6.11 0.35
CA ASN A 100 -17.45 -6.42 1.77
C ASN A 100 -17.48 -5.17 2.65
N ILE A 101 -17.97 -5.32 3.88
CA ILE A 101 -18.03 -4.23 4.85
C ILE A 101 -16.61 -3.79 5.22
N GLY A 102 -16.31 -2.51 4.95
CA GLY A 102 -15.00 -1.92 5.23
C GLY A 102 -13.99 -2.08 4.09
N GLU A 103 -14.37 -2.76 3.00
CA GLU A 103 -13.55 -2.86 1.81
C GLU A 103 -13.65 -1.55 1.00
N ILE A 104 -12.48 -1.06 0.58
CA ILE A 104 -12.33 0.10 -0.28
C ILE A 104 -11.57 -0.31 -1.54
N VAL A 105 -12.05 0.17 -2.68
CA VAL A 105 -11.55 -0.19 -4.00
C VAL A 105 -11.03 1.07 -4.69
N LEU A 106 -9.75 1.06 -5.07
CA LEU A 106 -9.16 2.11 -5.90
C LEU A 106 -9.65 1.91 -7.34
N ASN A 107 -10.25 2.96 -7.91
CA ASN A 107 -10.79 2.88 -9.25
C ASN A 107 -9.66 2.58 -10.26
N PRO A 108 -9.80 1.55 -11.12
CA PRO A 108 -8.75 1.11 -12.05
C PRO A 108 -8.21 2.22 -12.95
N ARG A 109 -9.00 3.26 -13.24
CA ARG A 109 -8.58 4.42 -14.03
C ARG A 109 -7.44 5.21 -13.38
N PHE A 110 -7.35 5.16 -12.05
CA PHE A 110 -6.28 5.81 -11.29
C PHE A 110 -5.20 4.84 -10.84
N PHE A 111 -5.32 3.55 -11.19
CA PHE A 111 -4.29 2.54 -10.92
C PHE A 111 -3.16 2.64 -11.95
N ALA A 112 -2.52 3.82 -12.01
CA ALA A 112 -1.38 4.07 -12.86
C ALA A 112 -0.10 3.65 -12.14
N LEU A 113 0.27 2.36 -12.26
CA LEU A 113 1.55 1.88 -11.76
C LEU A 113 2.66 2.24 -12.76
N ARG A 114 3.69 2.95 -12.28
CA ARG A 114 5.01 2.86 -12.91
C ARG A 114 5.62 1.53 -12.50
N MET A 115 5.39 0.50 -13.32
CA MET A 115 6.09 -0.76 -13.16
C MET A 115 7.60 -0.48 -13.21
N PRO A 116 8.38 -0.91 -12.22
CA PRO A 116 9.83 -0.94 -12.41
C PRO A 116 10.09 -1.82 -13.63
N MET A 117 10.97 -1.37 -14.53
CA MET A 117 11.45 -2.21 -15.62
C MET A 117 11.85 -3.54 -15.01
N LYS A 118 11.25 -4.65 -15.46
CA LYS A 118 11.71 -5.99 -15.10
C LYS A 118 13.15 -6.09 -15.57
N GLU A 119 14.10 -5.90 -14.67
CA GLU A 119 15.41 -6.50 -14.87
C GLU A 119 15.15 -8.00 -14.84
N GLU A 120 15.13 -8.62 -16.02
CA GLU A 120 15.09 -10.07 -16.10
C GLU A 120 16.25 -10.59 -15.26
N PRO A 121 15.99 -11.52 -14.32
CA PRO A 121 17.07 -12.09 -13.53
C PRO A 121 18.08 -12.66 -14.53
N LYS A 122 19.36 -12.26 -14.41
CA LYS A 122 20.44 -12.93 -15.13
C LYS A 122 20.52 -14.35 -14.60
N ILE A 123 19.73 -15.25 -15.18
CA ILE A 123 19.77 -16.67 -14.89
C ILE A 123 21.06 -17.18 -15.51
N ASP A 124 22.01 -17.54 -14.65
CA ASP A 124 23.18 -18.28 -15.11
C ASP A 124 22.74 -19.70 -15.46
N ILE A 125 22.52 -19.92 -16.76
CA ILE A 125 22.02 -21.18 -17.35
C ILE A 125 22.97 -22.34 -17.03
N LEU A 126 24.25 -22.06 -16.72
CA LEU A 126 25.26 -23.06 -16.41
C LEU A 126 25.41 -23.33 -14.90
N SER A 127 24.64 -22.66 -14.06
CA SER A 127 24.64 -22.95 -12.61
C SER A 127 23.96 -24.29 -12.32
N ILE A 128 24.58 -25.09 -11.43
CA ILE A 128 24.03 -26.38 -10.97
C ILE A 128 22.64 -26.18 -10.36
N GLU A 129 22.40 -25.03 -9.73
CA GLU A 129 21.14 -24.60 -9.16
C GLU A 129 20.03 -24.44 -10.21
N SER A 130 20.35 -23.90 -11.39
CA SER A 130 19.40 -23.75 -12.49
C SER A 130 19.05 -25.11 -13.11
N LEU A 131 20.00 -26.04 -13.15
CA LEU A 131 19.76 -27.43 -13.60
C LEU A 131 18.91 -28.24 -12.62
N LEU A 132 18.99 -27.92 -11.33
CA LEU A 132 18.22 -28.58 -10.27
C LEU A 132 16.87 -27.93 -9.99
N ASN A 133 16.43 -26.96 -10.80
CA ASN A 133 15.21 -26.17 -10.56
C ASN A 133 15.19 -25.53 -9.15
N ARG A 134 16.35 -25.19 -8.59
CA ARG A 134 16.51 -24.53 -7.29
C ARG A 134 17.21 -23.18 -7.47
N PRO A 135 16.62 -22.21 -8.19
CA PRO A 135 17.25 -20.92 -8.38
C PRO A 135 17.41 -20.22 -7.01
N ARG A 136 18.64 -20.17 -6.49
CA ARG A 136 18.99 -19.39 -5.28
C ARG A 136 18.71 -17.89 -5.45
N ASN A 137 18.69 -17.42 -6.69
CA ASN A 137 18.53 -16.02 -7.07
C ASN A 137 17.16 -15.77 -7.74
N ALA A 138 16.10 -16.49 -7.35
CA ALA A 138 14.76 -16.07 -7.73
C ALA A 138 14.58 -14.64 -7.20
N PRO A 139 14.23 -13.66 -8.06
CA PRO A 139 14.01 -12.30 -7.60
C PRO A 139 12.92 -12.36 -6.53
N VAL A 140 13.29 -12.00 -5.30
CA VAL A 140 12.33 -11.93 -4.19
C VAL A 140 11.24 -10.98 -4.66
N ASN A 141 10.01 -11.50 -4.76
CA ASN A 141 8.88 -10.68 -5.12
C ASN A 141 8.58 -9.76 -3.94
N TYR A 142 9.24 -8.59 -3.92
CA TYR A 142 9.15 -7.63 -2.82
C TYR A 142 7.70 -7.21 -2.55
N ILE A 143 6.82 -7.25 -3.56
CA ILE A 143 5.38 -7.02 -3.41
C ILE A 143 4.75 -8.10 -2.53
N GLN A 144 5.15 -9.37 -2.70
CA GLN A 144 4.66 -10.47 -1.88
C GLN A 144 5.17 -10.35 -0.43
N CYS A 145 6.43 -9.95 -0.24
CA CYS A 145 6.96 -9.66 1.10
C CYS A 145 6.17 -8.53 1.78
N ARG A 146 5.91 -7.42 1.06
CA ARG A 146 5.10 -6.32 1.60
C ARG A 146 3.68 -6.73 1.95
N ASN A 147 3.04 -7.55 1.13
CA ASN A 147 1.70 -8.07 1.45
C ASN A 147 1.72 -8.94 2.71
N GLN A 148 2.76 -9.76 2.90
CA GLN A 148 2.95 -10.54 4.12
C GLN A 148 3.18 -9.65 5.34
N ASP A 149 4.02 -8.63 5.22
CA ASP A 149 4.28 -7.66 6.29
C ASP A 149 2.98 -6.93 6.69
N PHE A 150 2.21 -6.45 5.71
CA PHE A 150 0.93 -5.78 5.95
C PHE A 150 -0.07 -6.68 6.71
N GLU A 151 -0.19 -7.94 6.30
CA GLU A 151 -1.04 -8.92 7.01
C GLU A 151 -0.51 -9.24 8.42
N MET A 152 0.81 -9.26 8.62
CA MET A 152 1.41 -9.45 9.94
C MET A 152 1.05 -8.29 10.88
N PHE A 153 1.15 -7.04 10.41
CA PHE A 153 0.77 -5.86 11.20
C PHE A 153 -0.73 -5.85 11.54
N ALA A 154 -1.58 -6.31 10.63
CA ALA A 154 -3.01 -6.43 10.89
C ALA A 154 -3.33 -7.46 12.00
N LYS A 155 -2.59 -8.58 12.06
CA LYS A 155 -2.79 -9.64 13.06
C LYS A 155 -2.29 -9.28 14.46
N LEU A 156 -1.08 -8.73 14.56
CA LEU A 156 -0.44 -8.40 15.85
C LEU A 156 -1.28 -7.41 16.70
N ILE A 157 -2.04 -6.52 16.05
CA ILE A 157 -2.88 -5.55 16.74
C ILE A 157 -4.26 -6.12 17.13
N GLY A 158 -4.75 -7.14 16.39
CA GLY A 158 -5.96 -7.87 16.77
C GLY A 158 -5.83 -8.62 18.10
N GLU A 159 -4.64 -9.14 18.40
CA GLU A 159 -4.36 -9.88 19.64
C GLU A 159 -4.13 -8.94 20.84
N SER A 160 -3.49 -7.78 20.63
CA SER A 160 -3.27 -6.79 21.71
C SER A 160 -4.55 -6.06 22.19
N LEU A 161 -5.67 -6.22 21.51
CA LEU A 161 -6.99 -5.70 21.93
C LEU A 161 -7.80 -6.72 22.77
N ILE A 162 -7.28 -7.94 22.96
CA ILE A 162 -7.94 -8.99 23.77
C ILE A 162 -7.43 -8.97 25.23
N GLU A 163 -6.37 -8.21 25.55
CA GLU A 163 -5.81 -8.08 26.91
C GLU A 163 -6.18 -6.77 27.64
N ILE A 164 -7.40 -6.26 27.46
CA ILE A 164 -7.96 -5.19 28.33
C ILE A 164 -9.37 -5.54 28.77
#